data_AF-A0A945MC90-F1
#
_entry.id   AF-A0A945MC90-F1
#
_cell.length_a   1.000
_cell.length_b   1.000
_cell.length_c   1.000
_cell.angle_alpha   90.00
_cell.angle_beta   90.00
_cell.angle_gamma   90.00
#
_symmetry.space_group_name_H-M   'P 1'
#
loop_
_entity.id
_entity.type
_entity.pdbx_description
1 polymer ?
#
loop_
_entity_poly.entity_id
_entity_poly.type
_entity_poly.pdbx_seq_one_letter_code
_entity_poly.pdbx_strand_id
1 'polypeptide(L)' 'MDRKTAVGRSRDLGLEACQCRPAVTRTYQSLCAMGYDRDEALDAAVPVYRAYHPEAGEARAADILRGWFDEAR' A
#
# COMPACT_ATOMS: atom_id res chain seq x y z
N MET A 1 -34.47 -4.63 3.93
CA MET A 1 -33.25 -4.32 3.15
C MET A 1 -33.73 -3.28 2.14
N ASP A 2 -33.21 -2.05 2.03
CA ASP A 2 -31.82 -1.67 1.83
C ASP A 2 -31.62 -0.22 2.32
N ARG A 3 -30.57 0.05 3.10
CA ARG A 3 -30.26 1.39 3.61
C ARG A 3 -29.09 1.98 2.84
N LYS A 4 -29.30 3.21 2.35
CA LYS A 4 -28.38 4.37 2.37
C LYS A 4 -27.09 4.23 1.52
N THR A 5 -26.57 5.23 0.81
CA THR A 5 -26.80 6.68 0.69
C THR A 5 -25.99 7.12 -0.53
N ALA A 6 -26.51 8.06 -1.32
CA ALA A 6 -25.77 8.77 -2.36
C ALA A 6 -24.62 9.61 -1.76
N VAL A 7 -23.41 9.44 -2.27
CA VAL A 7 -22.30 10.40 -2.23
C VAL A 7 -21.62 10.26 -3.59
N GLY A 8 -21.28 11.27 -4.36
CA GLY A 8 -21.12 12.70 -4.17
C GLY A 8 -20.13 13.06 -5.28
N ARG A 9 -20.49 13.96 -6.19
CA ARG A 9 -19.74 14.25 -7.43
C ARG A 9 -18.28 14.66 -7.15
N SER A 10 -17.43 14.33 -8.12
CA SER A 10 -16.40 15.18 -8.76
C SER A 10 -14.95 14.73 -8.57
N ARG A 11 -14.30 14.39 -9.70
CA ARG A 11 -12.89 14.67 -10.03
C ARG A 11 -11.83 13.60 -9.75
N ASP A 12 -12.17 12.31 -9.87
CA ASP A 12 -11.26 11.22 -9.46
C ASP A 12 -11.21 10.02 -10.46
N LEU A 13 -11.35 10.30 -11.76
CA LEU A 13 -11.33 9.27 -12.83
C LEU A 13 -9.93 8.67 -13.13
N GLY A 14 -9.09 8.50 -12.12
CA GLY A 14 -7.77 7.86 -12.27
C GLY A 14 -7.06 7.44 -10.98
N LEU A 15 -7.58 7.76 -9.79
CA LEU A 15 -6.99 7.37 -8.49
C LEU A 15 -7.89 6.49 -7.60
N GLU A 16 -9.19 6.32 -7.92
CA GLU A 16 -10.16 5.66 -7.03
C GLU A 16 -10.03 4.13 -6.86
N ALA A 17 -9.02 3.45 -7.39
CA ALA A 17 -8.87 2.01 -7.13
C ALA A 17 -7.43 1.46 -7.15
N CYS A 18 -6.41 2.25 -6.80
CA CYS A 18 -5.08 1.64 -6.57
C CYS A 18 -5.12 0.79 -5.30
N GLN A 19 -5.37 -0.52 -5.46
CA GLN A 19 -5.32 -1.51 -4.36
C GLN A 19 -3.88 -1.79 -3.90
N CYS A 20 -2.90 -1.07 -4.46
CA CYS A 20 -1.49 -1.12 -4.09
C CYS A 20 -1.29 -0.89 -2.59
N ARG A 21 -1.81 0.20 -2.02
CA ARG A 21 -1.63 0.53 -0.61
C ARG A 21 -2.22 -0.52 0.35
N PRO A 22 -3.48 -0.94 0.23
CA PRO A 22 -4.01 -1.98 1.11
C PRO A 22 -3.32 -3.35 0.92
N ALA A 23 -2.93 -3.73 -0.30
CA ALA A 23 -2.21 -4.98 -0.56
C ALA A 23 -0.82 -4.97 0.12
N VAL A 24 -0.06 -3.90 -0.08
CA VAL A 24 1.26 -3.71 0.53
C VAL A 24 1.15 -3.64 2.06
N THR A 25 0.21 -2.87 2.61
CA THR A 25 0.00 -2.78 4.06
C THR A 25 -0.34 -4.13 4.67
N ARG A 26 -1.19 -4.93 4.01
CA ARG A 26 -1.53 -6.27 4.48
C ARG A 26 -0.29 -7.17 4.51
N THR A 27 0.54 -7.14 3.47
CA THR A 27 1.79 -7.91 3.42
C THR A 27 2.75 -7.48 4.54
N TYR A 28 3.00 -6.18 4.67
CA TYR A 28 3.88 -5.63 5.72
C TYR A 28 3.41 -6.02 7.12
N GLN A 29 2.11 -5.85 7.42
CA GLN A 29 1.54 -6.22 8.72
C GLN A 29 1.58 -7.72 8.98
N SER A 30 1.35 -8.55 7.96
CA SER A 30 1.43 -10.01 8.10
C SER A 30 2.86 -10.46 8.43
N LEU A 31 3.86 -9.86 7.77
CA LEU A 31 5.27 -10.15 8.04
C LEU A 31 5.67 -9.70 9.45
N CYS A 32 5.27 -8.49 9.86
CA CYS A 32 5.47 -8.04 11.24
C CYS A 32 4.80 -8.98 12.26
N ALA A 33 3.58 -9.45 11.99
CA ALA A 33 2.85 -10.38 12.86
C ALA A 33 3.50 -11.77 12.95
N MET A 34 4.24 -12.17 11.91
CA MET A 34 5.05 -13.40 11.90
C MET A 34 6.41 -13.24 12.61
N GLY A 35 6.74 -12.02 13.06
CA GLY A 35 7.96 -11.73 13.82
C GLY A 35 9.16 -11.30 12.97
N TYR A 36 8.96 -10.99 11.69
CA TYR A 36 10.00 -10.40 10.85
C TYR A 36 10.31 -8.97 11.28
N ASP A 37 11.56 -8.56 11.12
CA ASP A 37 11.96 -7.17 11.34
C ASP A 37 11.27 -6.23 10.36
N ARG A 38 11.08 -4.97 10.77
CA ARG A 38 10.37 -3.98 9.93
C ARG A 38 11.08 -3.71 8.61
N ASP A 39 12.41 -3.69 8.60
CA ASP A 39 13.19 -3.53 7.37
C ASP A 39 13.05 -4.75 6.44
N GLU A 40 13.01 -5.98 6.98
CA GLU A 40 12.74 -7.19 6.19
C GLU A 40 11.30 -7.19 5.65
N ALA A 41 10.34 -6.77 6.46
CA ALA A 41 8.95 -6.66 6.05
C ALA A 41 8.74 -5.59 4.97
N LEU A 42 9.49 -4.49 5.03
CA LEU A 42 9.51 -3.44 4.01
C LEU A 42 10.09 -3.95 2.70
N ASP A 43 11.26 -4.60 2.75
CA ASP A 43 11.92 -5.16 1.57
C ASP A 43 11.01 -6.17 0.84
N ALA A 44 10.36 -7.06 1.59
CA ALA A 44 9.40 -8.01 1.06
C ALA A 44 8.10 -7.37 0.53
N ALA A 45 7.76 -6.14 0.95
CA ALA A 45 6.60 -5.41 0.45
C ALA A 45 6.90 -4.62 -0.86
N VAL A 46 8.18 -4.35 -1.17
CA VAL A 46 8.62 -3.71 -2.43
C VAL A 46 8.15 -4.44 -3.69
N PRO A 47 8.33 -5.77 -3.85
CA PRO A 47 7.85 -6.47 -5.04
C PRO A 47 6.32 -6.41 -5.16
N VAL A 48 5.60 -6.39 -4.04
CA VAL A 48 4.13 -6.22 -4.04
C VAL A 48 3.76 -4.85 -4.59
N TYR A 49 4.42 -3.79 -4.15
CA TYR A 49 4.20 -2.43 -4.69
C TYR A 49 4.50 -2.36 -6.19
N ARG A 50 5.62 -2.95 -6.61
CA ARG A 50 6.06 -2.98 -8.02
C ARG A 50 5.16 -3.81 -8.93
N ALA A 51 4.39 -4.75 -8.40
CA ALA A 51 3.38 -5.48 -9.17
C ALA A 51 2.23 -4.55 -9.64
N TYR A 52 1.93 -3.50 -8.88
CA TYR A 52 0.96 -2.47 -9.27
C TYR A 52 1.62 -1.30 -9.99
N HIS A 53 2.88 -1.00 -9.67
CA HIS A 53 3.67 0.10 -10.23
C HIS A 53 5.00 -0.41 -10.82
N PRO A 54 4.96 -1.10 -11.98
CA PRO A 54 6.18 -1.61 -12.61
C PRO A 54 7.14 -0.47 -13.04
N GLU A 55 6.62 0.74 -13.24
CA GLU A 55 7.41 1.95 -13.50
C GLU A 55 8.23 2.42 -12.29
N ALA A 56 7.89 1.98 -11.08
CA ALA A 56 8.66 2.27 -9.90
C ALA A 56 9.89 1.36 -9.83
N GLY A 57 11.08 1.97 -9.96
CA GLY A 57 12.33 1.29 -9.63
C GLY A 57 12.35 0.86 -8.17
N GLU A 58 13.15 -0.15 -7.85
CA GLU A 58 13.22 -0.75 -6.51
C GLU A 58 13.53 0.27 -5.40
N ALA A 59 14.56 1.09 -5.59
CA ALA A 59 14.92 2.13 -4.64
C ALA A 59 13.78 3.15 -4.42
N ARG A 60 13.06 3.50 -5.49
CA ARG A 60 11.93 4.44 -5.42
C ARG A 60 10.73 3.80 -4.72
N ALA A 61 10.44 2.53 -4.99
CA ALA A 61 9.40 1.79 -4.31
C ALA A 61 9.70 1.68 -2.80
N ALA A 62 10.92 1.29 -2.42
CA ALA A 62 11.34 1.22 -1.03
C ALA A 62 11.21 2.56 -0.30
N ASP A 63 11.59 3.67 -0.94
CA ASP A 63 11.45 5.02 -0.37
C ASP A 63 9.98 5.40 -0.13
N ILE A 64 9.10 5.10 -1.09
CA ILE A 64 7.65 5.30 -0.94
C ILE A 64 7.09 4.47 0.22
N LEU A 65 7.48 3.19 0.30
CA LEU A 65 7.03 2.30 1.37
C LEU A 65 7.54 2.75 2.74
N ARG A 66 8.79 3.20 2.83
CA ARG A 66 9.32 3.81 4.05
C ARG A 66 8.49 5.00 4.46
N GLY A 67 8.15 5.91 3.54
CA GLY A 67 7.26 7.03 3.82
C GLY A 67 5.90 6.58 4.37
N TRP A 68 5.32 5.49 3.86
CA TRP A 68 4.03 4.99 4.33
C TRP A 68 4.05 4.41 5.75
N PHE A 69 5.13 3.73 6.12
CA PHE A 69 5.20 2.98 7.38
C PHE A 69 6.04 3.68 8.46
N ASP A 70 6.80 4.71 8.12
CA ASP A 70 7.51 5.58 9.08
C ASP A 70 6.54 6.55 9.79
N GLU A 71 5.54 7.08 9.05
CA GLU A 71 4.49 7.95 9.61
C GLU A 71 3.48 7.22 10.52
N ALA A 72 3.49 5.89 10.56
CA ALA A 72 2.56 5.08 11.35
C ALA A 72 3.02 4.87 12.82
N ARG A 73 3.91 5.73 13.33
CA ARG A 73 4.49 5.67 14.67
C ARG A 73 3.64 6.29 15.77
#